data_AF-A0A5C9CM41-F1
#
_entry.id   AF-A0A5C9CM41-F1
#
_cell.length_a   1.000
_cell.length_b   1.000
_cell.length_c   1.000
_cell.angle_alpha   90.00
_cell.angle_beta   90.00
_cell.angle_gamma   90.00
#
_symmetry.space_group_name_H-M   'P 1'
#
loop_
_entity.id
_entity.type
_entity.pdbx_description
1 polymer ?
#
loop_
_entity_poly.entity_id
_entity_poly.type
_entity_poly.pdbx_seq_one_letter_code
_entity_poly.pdbx_strand_id
1 'polypeptide(L)'
;MNEQELLEKYAAKTVGFRPNTFIPLLKKIFVHRDASGNRYELILTEVEESKLNKDIFDEFTLIFTSARHVSFPQGYFLLEHESLGEFPLLLVPTLSRNQERNTYCVYFSYRKEEVCD
;
A
#
# COMPACT_ATOMS: atom_id res chain seq x y z
N MET A 1 6.99 3.24 18.39
CA MET A 1 5.95 4.06 17.75
C MET A 1 4.74 3.17 17.60
N ASN A 2 3.59 3.57 18.13
CA ASN A 2 2.34 2.83 18.02
C ASN A 2 1.61 3.17 16.70
N GLU A 3 0.53 2.44 16.39
CA GLU A 3 -0.24 2.61 15.15
C GLU A 3 -0.80 4.03 14.98
N GLN A 4 -1.30 4.62 16.07
CA GLN A 4 -1.88 5.95 16.05
C GLN A 4 -0.82 7.03 15.75
N GLU A 5 0.37 6.94 16.35
CA GLU A 5 1.49 7.84 16.07
C GLU A 5 1.97 7.75 14.62
N LEU A 6 1.94 6.55 14.03
CA LEU A 6 2.24 6.34 12.60
C LEU A 6 1.22 7.04 11.70
N LEU A 7 -0.06 6.87 12.00
CA LEU A 7 -1.12 7.49 11.21
C LEU A 7 -1.07 9.01 11.34
N GLU A 8 -0.91 9.56 12.53
CA GLU A 8 -0.81 11.02 12.74
C GLU A 8 0.39 11.62 12.03
N LYS A 9 1.56 10.96 12.09
CA LYS A 9 2.79 11.47 11.47
C LYS A 9 2.75 11.46 9.94
N TYR A 10 2.04 10.49 9.33
CA TYR A 10 2.11 10.27 7.88
C TYR A 10 0.76 10.40 7.16
N ALA A 11 -0.34 10.71 7.84
CA ALA A 11 -1.66 10.86 7.23
C ALA A 11 -1.66 11.85 6.05
N ALA A 12 -0.98 13.01 6.20
CA ALA A 12 -0.88 13.99 5.14
C ALA A 12 -0.20 13.45 3.86
N LYS A 13 0.71 12.47 4.02
CA LYS A 13 1.48 11.91 2.91
C LYS A 13 0.68 10.90 2.10
N THR A 14 -0.23 10.16 2.72
CA THR A 14 -1.04 9.13 2.05
C THR A 14 -2.32 9.70 1.43
N VAL A 15 -2.82 10.86 1.88
CA VAL A 15 -4.03 11.52 1.33
C VAL A 15 -3.90 11.88 -0.17
N GLY A 16 -2.68 12.13 -0.65
CA GLY A 16 -2.41 12.48 -2.06
C GLY A 16 -2.20 11.30 -3.01
N PHE A 17 -2.24 10.06 -2.50
CA PHE A 17 -1.94 8.88 -3.30
C PHE A 17 -3.02 8.60 -4.33
N ARG A 18 -2.62 8.44 -5.59
CA ARG A 18 -3.48 8.14 -6.73
C ARG A 18 -2.85 7.03 -7.58
N PRO A 19 -3.60 6.33 -8.44
CA PRO A 19 -3.05 5.28 -9.30
C PRO A 19 -1.80 5.73 -10.08
N ASN A 20 -1.84 6.94 -10.64
CA ASN A 20 -0.73 7.54 -11.41
C ASN A 20 0.56 7.75 -10.58
N THR A 21 0.46 7.80 -9.25
CA THR A 21 1.64 7.81 -8.37
C THR A 21 2.37 6.47 -8.39
N PHE A 22 1.63 5.35 -8.54
CA PHE A 22 2.15 4.00 -8.36
C PHE A 22 2.34 3.22 -9.66
N ILE A 23 1.61 3.54 -10.73
CA ILE A 23 1.77 2.89 -12.04
C ILE A 23 3.23 2.93 -12.53
N PRO A 24 3.97 4.06 -12.43
CA PRO A 24 5.39 4.09 -12.79
C PRO A 24 6.31 3.23 -11.90
N LEU A 25 5.80 2.79 -10.74
CA LEU A 25 6.53 2.02 -9.72
C LEU A 25 6.24 0.51 -9.78
N LEU A 26 5.51 0.05 -10.79
CA LEU A 26 5.29 -1.38 -11.01
C LEU A 26 6.63 -2.13 -11.12
N LYS A 27 6.69 -3.30 -10.48
CA LYS A 27 7.86 -4.17 -10.32
C LYS A 27 9.02 -3.56 -9.52
N LYS A 28 8.82 -2.40 -8.88
CA LYS A 28 9.81 -1.80 -7.96
C LYS A 28 9.67 -2.37 -6.56
N ILE A 29 10.76 -2.27 -5.80
CA ILE A 29 10.90 -2.80 -4.45
C ILE A 29 10.52 -1.72 -3.44
N PHE A 30 9.66 -2.11 -2.52
CA PHE A 30 9.29 -1.39 -1.32
C PHE A 30 9.86 -2.15 -0.14
N VAL A 31 10.39 -1.43 0.84
CA VAL A 31 11.13 -2.02 1.94
C VAL A 31 10.40 -1.78 3.25
N HIS A 32 10.21 -2.83 4.04
CA HIS A 32 9.86 -2.71 5.45
C HIS A 32 11.07 -3.09 6.31
N ARG A 33 11.27 -2.36 7.42
CA ARG A 33 12.26 -2.70 8.44
C ARG A 33 11.57 -2.93 9.78
N ASP A 34 11.84 -4.07 10.40
CA ASP A 34 11.32 -4.34 11.74
C ASP A 34 12.13 -3.60 12.82
N ALA A 35 11.70 -3.74 14.08
CA ALA A 35 12.39 -3.13 15.22
C ALA A 35 13.83 -3.64 15.44
N SER A 36 14.18 -4.80 14.89
CA SER A 36 15.54 -5.37 14.93
C SER A 36 16.39 -4.90 13.75
N GLY A 37 15.82 -4.12 12.83
CA GLY A 37 16.49 -3.66 11.61
C GLY A 37 16.49 -4.68 10.47
N ASN A 38 15.79 -5.82 10.61
CA ASN A 38 15.68 -6.81 9.54
C ASN A 38 14.94 -6.19 8.36
N ARG A 39 15.45 -6.46 7.16
CA ARG A 39 14.94 -5.89 5.91
C ARG A 39 14.03 -6.88 5.19
N TYR A 40 12.82 -6.45 4.89
CA TYR A 40 11.83 -7.24 4.17
C TYR A 40 11.41 -6.51 2.89
N GLU A 41 11.39 -7.23 1.78
CA GLU A 41 11.06 -6.68 0.46
C GLU A 41 9.64 -7.05 0.03
N LEU A 42 8.93 -6.05 -0.47
CA LEU A 42 7.63 -6.14 -1.13
C LEU A 42 7.78 -5.58 -2.54
N ILE A 43 7.30 -6.30 -3.54
CA ILE A 43 7.31 -5.85 -4.93
C ILE A 43 5.89 -5.46 -5.31
N LEU A 44 5.70 -4.21 -5.74
CA LEU A 44 4.41 -3.77 -6.29
C LEU A 44 4.20 -4.47 -7.65
N THR A 45 3.25 -5.38 -7.74
CA THR A 45 3.00 -6.16 -8.96
C THR A 45 1.86 -5.60 -9.79
N GLU A 46 0.84 -5.01 -9.15
CA GLU A 46 -0.35 -4.51 -9.83
C GLU A 46 -0.88 -3.24 -9.15
N VAL A 47 -1.53 -2.39 -9.95
CA VAL A 47 -2.36 -1.27 -9.51
C VAL A 47 -3.72 -1.46 -10.18
N GLU A 48 -4.73 -1.80 -9.40
CA GLU A 48 -6.08 -2.08 -9.88
C GLU A 48 -6.99 -0.90 -9.53
N GLU A 49 -7.55 -0.22 -10.53
CA GLU A 49 -8.60 0.78 -10.30
C GLU A 49 -9.94 0.08 -10.09
N SER A 50 -10.63 0.43 -9.01
CA SER A 50 -11.97 -0.09 -8.75
C SER A 50 -12.98 0.55 -9.70
N LYS A 51 -14.01 -0.21 -10.04
CA LYS A 51 -15.16 0.27 -10.83
C LYS A 51 -16.42 0.44 -10.00
N LEU A 52 -16.38 0.15 -8.70
CA LEU A 52 -17.53 0.31 -7.82
C LEU A 52 -17.69 1.79 -7.42
N ASN A 53 -18.93 2.28 -7.47
CA ASN A 53 -19.34 3.59 -6.97
C ASN A 53 -18.49 4.78 -7.43
N LYS A 54 -18.07 4.79 -8.70
CA LYS A 54 -17.25 5.85 -9.31
C LYS A 54 -17.86 7.25 -9.20
N ASP A 55 -19.16 7.37 -8.98
CA ASP A 55 -19.82 8.67 -8.83
C ASP A 55 -19.52 9.32 -7.48
N ILE A 56 -19.24 8.53 -6.45
CA ILE A 56 -19.08 8.99 -5.06
C ILE A 56 -17.64 8.84 -4.59
N PHE A 57 -16.94 7.79 -5.03
CA PHE A 57 -15.59 7.47 -4.58
C PHE A 57 -14.60 7.31 -5.74
N ASP A 58 -13.36 7.74 -5.51
CA ASP A 58 -12.20 7.30 -6.28
C ASP A 58 -11.48 6.20 -5.50
N GLU A 59 -11.44 5.01 -6.07
CA GLU A 59 -10.96 3.80 -5.41
C GLU A 59 -9.89 3.09 -6.24
N PHE A 60 -8.83 2.64 -5.58
CA PHE A 60 -7.83 1.78 -6.20
C PHE A 60 -7.17 0.86 -5.18
N THR A 61 -6.59 -0.22 -5.69
CA THR A 61 -5.88 -1.23 -4.90
C THR A 61 -4.46 -1.36 -5.42
N LEU A 62 -3.50 -1.40 -4.49
CA LEU A 62 -2.14 -1.82 -4.79
C LEU A 62 -1.99 -3.29 -4.43
N ILE A 63 -1.38 -4.08 -5.32
CA ILE A 63 -1.06 -5.48 -5.05
C ILE A 63 0.44 -5.62 -4.92
N PHE A 64 0.88 -6.11 -3.77
CA PHE A 64 2.28 -6.41 -3.48
C PHE A 64 2.50 -7.91 -3.40
N THR A 65 3.71 -8.33 -3.72
CA THR A 65 4.19 -9.70 -3.44
C THR A 65 5.48 -9.70 -2.65
N SER A 66 5.66 -10.70 -1.79
CA SER A 66 6.93 -10.97 -1.10
C SER A 66 7.41 -12.39 -1.38
N ALA A 67 8.64 -12.69 -0.95
CA ALA A 67 9.11 -14.06 -0.91
C ALA A 67 8.26 -14.92 0.03
N ARG A 68 8.02 -16.19 -0.31
CA ARG A 68 7.15 -17.11 0.47
C ARG A 68 7.46 -17.20 1.96
N HIS A 69 8.74 -17.11 2.35
CA HIS A 69 9.17 -17.20 3.74
C HIS A 69 8.97 -15.90 4.53
N VAL A 70 8.64 -14.79 3.85
CA VAL A 70 8.32 -13.50 4.45
C VAL A 70 6.82 -13.35 4.54
N SER A 71 6.26 -13.48 5.74
CA SER A 71 4.83 -13.34 5.99
C SER A 71 4.54 -12.12 6.86
N PHE A 72 3.75 -11.20 6.32
CA PHE A 72 3.18 -10.10 7.09
C PHE A 72 1.76 -10.47 7.55
N PRO A 73 1.43 -10.36 8.85
CA PRO A 73 0.03 -10.36 9.27
C PRO A 73 -0.69 -9.11 8.74
N GLN A 74 -2.02 -9.09 8.81
CA GLN A 74 -2.76 -7.87 8.53
C GLN A 74 -2.34 -6.76 9.52
N GLY A 75 -2.01 -5.58 9.00
CA GLY A 75 -1.65 -4.44 9.85
C GLY A 75 -1.00 -3.29 9.09
N TYR A 76 -0.71 -2.20 9.80
CA TYR A 76 0.02 -1.07 9.24
C TYR A 76 1.53 -1.32 9.30
N PHE A 77 2.18 -1.15 8.16
CA PHE A 77 3.63 -1.27 8.03
C PHE A 77 4.18 0.01 7.41
N LEU A 78 5.22 0.56 8.04
CA LEU A 78 6.00 1.63 7.44
C LEU A 78 6.80 1.04 6.27
N LEU A 79 6.48 1.47 5.05
CA LEU A 79 7.19 1.10 3.84
C LEU A 79 8.09 2.25 3.38
N GLU A 80 9.25 1.89 2.87
CA GLU A 80 10.24 2.79 2.29
C GLU A 80 10.31 2.56 0.77
N HIS A 81 10.32 3.62 -0.01
CA HIS A 81 10.59 3.59 -1.44
C HIS A 81 11.49 4.76 -1.84
N GLU A 82 12.42 4.55 -2.78
CA GLU A 82 13.45 5.55 -3.14
C GLU A 82 12.87 6.91 -3.56
N SER A 83 11.79 6.91 -4.34
CA SER A 83 11.18 8.13 -4.89
C SER A 83 10.05 8.70 -4.05
N LEU A 84 9.46 7.90 -3.15
CA LEU A 84 8.31 8.30 -2.34
C LEU A 84 8.69 8.51 -0.86
N GLY A 85 9.90 8.13 -0.44
CA GLY A 85 10.33 8.11 0.95
C GLY A 85 9.56 7.08 1.79
N GLU A 86 9.38 7.37 3.07
CA GLU A 86 8.68 6.48 4.01
C GLU A 86 7.19 6.83 4.15
N PHE A 87 6.31 5.83 4.20
CA PHE A 87 4.88 6.00 4.42
C PHE A 87 4.23 4.70 4.94
N PRO A 88 3.23 4.78 5.83
CA PRO A 88 2.52 3.60 6.32
C PRO A 88 1.48 3.14 5.31
N LEU A 89 1.43 1.84 5.05
CA LEU A 89 0.32 1.21 4.34
C LEU A 89 -0.31 0.11 5.20
N LEU A 90 -1.63 -0.01 5.15
CA LEU A 90 -2.35 -1.16 5.69
C LEU A 90 -2.19 -2.33 4.72
N LEU A 91 -1.32 -3.29 5.05
CA LEU A 91 -1.18 -4.52 4.27
C LEU A 91 -2.22 -5.53 4.72
N VAL A 92 -3.03 -6.01 3.77
CA VAL A 92 -3.99 -7.09 3.99
C VAL A 92 -3.50 -8.32 3.23
N PRO A 93 -3.09 -9.41 3.90
CA PRO A 93 -2.72 -10.64 3.23
C PRO A 93 -3.92 -11.24 2.50
N THR A 94 -3.71 -11.67 1.26
CA THR A 94 -4.74 -12.35 0.45
C THR A 94 -4.30 -13.75 0.07
N LEU A 95 -5.23 -14.56 -0.46
CA LEU A 95 -4.89 -15.88 -0.98
C LEU A 95 -3.83 -15.72 -2.07
N SER A 96 -2.69 -16.37 -1.86
CA SER A 96 -1.58 -16.33 -2.81
C SER A 96 -2.03 -16.72 -4.21
N ARG A 97 -1.91 -15.79 -5.17
CA ARG A 97 -2.14 -16.06 -6.59
C ARG A 97 -1.03 -16.94 -7.19
N ASN A 98 0.12 -17.06 -6.50
CA ASN A 98 1.28 -17.87 -6.87
C ASN A 98 1.80 -18.63 -5.64
N GLN A 99 2.00 -19.94 -5.72
CA GLN A 99 2.47 -20.78 -4.61
C GLN A 99 3.89 -20.43 -4.11
N GLU A 100 4.67 -19.68 -4.89
CA GLU A 100 6.04 -19.27 -4.54
C GLU A 100 6.12 -17.90 -3.85
N ARG A 101 4.99 -17.18 -3.73
CA ARG A 101 4.96 -15.80 -3.19
C ARG A 101 3.76 -15.57 -2.29
N ASN A 102 3.92 -14.70 -1.31
CA ASN A 102 2.77 -14.17 -0.56
C ASN A 102 2.22 -12.94 -1.27
N THR A 103 0.90 -12.74 -1.24
CA THR A 103 0.21 -11.61 -1.90
C THR A 103 -0.45 -10.73 -0.85
N TYR A 104 -0.35 -9.42 -1.02
CA TYR A 104 -0.91 -8.42 -0.12
C TYR A 104 -1.65 -7.35 -0.91
N CYS A 105 -2.79 -6.93 -0.41
CA CYS A 105 -3.53 -5.81 -0.97
C CYS A 105 -3.46 -4.59 -0.05
N VAL A 106 -3.41 -3.41 -0.65
CA VAL A 106 -3.59 -2.12 0.03
C VAL A 106 -4.71 -1.39 -0.68
N TYR A 107 -5.76 -1.06 0.05
CA TYR A 107 -6.96 -0.44 -0.49
C TYR A 107 -6.97 1.05 -0.19
N PHE A 108 -7.23 1.85 -1.23
CA PHE A 108 -7.47 3.28 -1.13
C PHE A 108 -8.88 3.59 -1.61
N SER A 109 -9.59 4.41 -0.84
CA SER A 109 -10.90 4.94 -1.19
C SER A 109 -10.97 6.39 -0.72
N TYR A 110 -11.25 7.30 -1.65
CA TYR A 110 -11.41 8.72 -1.40
C TYR A 110 -12.82 9.12 -1.79
N ARG A 111 -13.53 9.81 -0.89
CA ARG A 111 -14.79 10.43 -1.28
C ARG A 111 -14.49 11.59 -2.23
N LYS A 112 -15.20 11.67 -3.34
CA LYS A 112 -15.20 12.85 -4.21
C LYS A 112 -15.84 13.99 -3.42
N GLU A 113 -15.12 15.08 -3.21
CA GLU A 113 -15.72 16.29 -2.66
C GLU A 113 -16.80 16.74 -3.66
N GLU A 114 -18.01 17.04 -3.16
CA GLU A 114 -19.05 17.64 -3.99
C GLU A 114 -18.51 18.97 -4.51
N VAL A 115 -18.38 19.10 -5.83
CA VAL A 115 -18.20 20.40 -6.46
C VAL A 115 -19.52 21.12 -6.24
N CYS A 116 -19.59 21.98 -5.22
CA CYS A 116 -20.66 22.97 -5.15
C CYS A 116 -20.40 23.97 -6.28
N ASP A 117 -21.22 23.91 -7.33
CA ASP A 117 -21.30 24.92 -8.39
C ASP A 117 -21.62 26.32 -7.84
#